data_AF-R6W650-F1
#
_entry.id   AF-R6W650-F1
#
_cell.length_a   1.000
_cell.length_b   1.000
_cell.length_c   1.000
_cell.angle_alpha   90.00
_cell.angle_beta   90.00
_cell.angle_gamma   90.00
#
_symmetry.space_group_name_H-M   'P 1'
#
loop_
_entity.id
_entity.type
_entity.pdbx_description
1 polymer ?
#
loop_
_entity_poly.entity_id
_entity_poly.type
_entity_poly.pdbx_seq_one_letter_code
_entity_poly.pdbx_strand_id
1 'polypeptide(L)'
;MLLHPTVQELTSQKHVNRYTIVIATAKGARYLVDKENREREEAELLRETNPVKDSKSDDIFERECEKPVSEAVRKIVDDEFKIIVPSETPTK
;
A
#
# COMPACT_ATOMS: atom_id res chain seq x y z
N MET A 1 0.49 9.81 21.66
CA MET A 1 0.66 9.94 20.20
C MET A 1 -0.73 9.90 19.57
N LEU A 2 -1.11 10.95 18.84
CA LEU A 2 -2.35 10.98 18.07
C LEU A 2 -2.06 10.40 16.68
N LEU A 3 -2.91 9.48 16.23
CA LEU A 3 -2.81 8.88 14.90
C LEU A 3 -3.55 9.76 13.91
N HIS A 4 -2.83 10.26 12.90
CA HIS A 4 -3.38 11.09 11.84
C HIS A 4 -3.23 10.40 10.48
N PRO A 5 -4.20 10.61 9.56
CA PRO A 5 -5.51 11.21 9.82
C PRO A 5 -6.33 10.35 10.79
N THR A 6 -7.20 10.99 11.57
CA THR A 6 -8.09 10.32 12.49
C THR A 6 -9.11 9.48 11.72
N VAL A 7 -9.66 8.44 12.36
CA VAL A 7 -10.72 7.63 11.75
C VAL A 7 -11.91 8.50 11.33
N GLN A 8 -12.24 9.53 12.12
CA GLN A 8 -13.35 10.43 11.80
C GLN A 8 -13.08 11.20 10.50
N GLU A 9 -11.88 11.78 10.35
CA GLU A 9 -11.47 12.49 9.12
C GLU A 9 -11.54 11.57 7.90
N LEU A 10 -11.03 10.34 8.02
CA LEU A 10 -11.09 9.35 6.94
C LEU A 10 -12.53 8.98 6.56
N THR A 11 -13.39 8.72 7.55
CA THR A 11 -14.80 8.35 7.31
C THR A 11 -15.59 9.49 6.67
N SER A 12 -15.36 10.73 7.10
CA SER A 12 -16.05 11.91 6.57
C SER A 12 -15.58 12.25 5.15
N GLN A 13 -14.27 12.19 4.89
CA GLN A 13 -13.71 12.50 3.56
C GLN A 13 -14.09 11.46 2.50
N LYS A 14 -14.09 10.17 2.86
CA LYS A 14 -14.35 9.08 1.91
C LYS A 14 -15.82 8.64 1.87
N HIS A 15 -16.70 9.28 2.66
CA HIS A 15 -18.12 8.95 2.74
C HIS A 15 -18.41 7.46 2.95
N VAL A 16 -17.58 6.78 3.75
CA VAL A 16 -17.70 5.34 4.04
C VAL A 16 -17.63 5.09 5.54
N ASN A 17 -18.21 3.97 5.98
CA ASN A 17 -18.13 3.58 7.39
C ASN A 17 -16.68 3.17 7.77
N ARG A 18 -16.38 3.24 9.07
CA ARG A 18 -15.06 2.92 9.62
C ARG A 18 -14.56 1.51 9.31
N TYR A 19 -15.46 0.52 9.23
CA TYR A 19 -15.09 -0.87 8.94
C TYR A 19 -14.63 -1.01 7.49
N THR A 20 -15.29 -0.32 6.56
CA THR A 20 -14.90 -0.27 5.14
C THR A 20 -13.48 0.29 5.00
N ILE A 21 -13.14 1.36 5.73
CA ILE A 21 -11.78 1.94 5.72
C ILE A 21 -10.77 0.93 6.25
N VAL A 22 -11.03 0.31 7.40
CA VAL A 22 -10.12 -0.69 7.98
C VAL A 22 -9.86 -1.83 7.00
N ILE A 23 -10.90 -2.35 6.37
CA ILE A 23 -10.78 -3.43 5.38
C ILE A 23 -9.99 -2.96 4.15
N ALA A 24 -10.28 -1.76 3.63
CA ALA A 24 -9.59 -1.19 2.49
C ALA A 24 -8.10 -0.98 2.77
N THR A 25 -7.76 -0.39 3.92
CA THR A 25 -6.37 -0.20 4.36
C THR A 25 -5.65 -1.53 4.53
N ALA A 26 -6.29 -2.53 5.16
CA ALA A 26 -5.68 -3.86 5.33
C ALA A 26 -5.41 -4.55 3.98
N LYS A 27 -6.35 -4.45 3.03
CA LYS A 27 -6.16 -4.98 1.66
C LYS A 27 -5.07 -4.23 0.90
N GLY A 28 -5.07 -2.89 0.99
CA GLY A 28 -4.06 -2.04 0.38
C GLY A 28 -2.65 -2.35 0.90
N ALA A 29 -2.51 -2.53 2.21
CA ALA A 29 -1.23 -2.90 2.83
C ALA A 29 -0.72 -4.27 2.35
N ARG A 30 -1.59 -5.28 2.24
CA ARG A 30 -1.22 -6.59 1.68
C ARG A 30 -0.73 -6.45 0.24
N TYR A 31 -1.46 -5.69 -0.58
CA TYR A 31 -1.08 -5.43 -1.96
C TYR A 31 0.30 -4.75 -2.07
N LEU A 32 0.60 -3.77 -1.21
CA LEU A 32 1.90 -3.10 -1.21
C LEU A 32 3.04 -4.06 -0.90
N VAL A 33 2.87 -4.94 0.10
CA VAL A 33 3.85 -5.98 0.44
C VAL A 33 4.03 -6.97 -0.71
N ASP A 34 2.93 -7.45 -1.29
CA ASP A 34 2.99 -8.39 -2.42
C ASP A 34 3.71 -7.75 -3.63
N LYS A 35 3.46 -6.47 -3.88
CA LYS A 35 4.12 -5.70 -4.93
C LYS A 35 5.62 -5.56 -4.67
N GLU A 36 6.02 -5.18 -3.46
CA GLU A 36 7.45 -5.04 -3.08
C GLU A 36 8.19 -6.38 -3.23
N ASN A 37 7.58 -7.48 -2.78
CA ASN A 37 8.17 -8.81 -2.91
C ASN A 37 8.35 -9.19 -4.38
N ARG A 38 7.34 -8.97 -5.23
CA ARG A 38 7.45 -9.25 -6.66
C ARG A 38 8.52 -8.40 -7.33
N GLU A 39 8.60 -7.11 -7.02
CA GLU A 39 9.66 -6.23 -7.55
C GLU A 39 11.05 -6.67 -7.11
N ARG A 40 11.19 -7.19 -5.88
CA ARG A 40 12.44 -7.78 -5.38
C ARG A 40 12.81 -9.05 -6.13
N GLU A 41 11.86 -9.98 -6.29
CA GLU A 41 12.06 -11.23 -7.04
C GLU A 41 12.46 -10.96 -8.51
N GLU A 42 11.79 -10.02 -9.17
CA GLU A 42 12.11 -9.60 -10.54
C GLU A 42 13.52 -8.98 -10.64
N ALA A 43 13.91 -8.15 -9.66
CA ALA A 43 15.24 -7.55 -9.60
C ALA A 43 16.34 -8.58 -9.33
N GLU A 44 16.09 -9.57 -8.47
CA GLU A 44 17.01 -10.68 -8.21
C GLU A 44 17.22 -11.53 -9.46
N LEU A 45 16.13 -11.91 -10.15
CA LEU A 45 16.21 -12.67 -11.41
C LEU A 45 16.99 -11.91 -12.50
N LEU A 46 16.82 -10.58 -12.59
CA LEU A 46 17.57 -9.76 -13.54
C LEU A 46 19.07 -9.71 -13.22
N ARG A 47 19.45 -9.66 -11.93
CA ARG A 47 20.85 -9.73 -11.50
C ARG A 47 21.48 -11.09 -11.80
N GLU A 48 20.73 -12.18 -11.64
CA GLU A 48 21.20 -13.54 -11.97
C GLU A 48 21.40 -13.72 -13.48
N THR A 49 20.49 -13.19 -14.30
CA THR A 49 20.54 -13.32 -15.76
C THR A 49 21.54 -12.36 -16.43
N ASN A 50 21.80 -11.19 -15.84
CA ASN A 50 22.78 -10.21 -16.30
C ASN A 50 23.71 -9.78 -15.15
N PRO A 51 24.70 -10.60 -14.77
CA PRO A 51 25.61 -10.26 -13.68
C PRO A 51 26.52 -9.09 -14.08
N VAL A 52 26.17 -7.89 -13.64
CA VAL A 52 27.04 -6.72 -13.77
C VAL A 52 28.25 -6.94 -12.85
N LYS A 53 29.46 -7.07 -13.42
CA LYS A 53 30.71 -7.07 -12.66
C LYS A 53 30.96 -5.67 -12.12
N ASP A 54 31.14 -5.57 -10.80
CA ASP A 54 31.45 -4.37 -10.01
C ASP A 54 30.28 -3.37 -9.92
N SER A 55 29.90 -2.78 -8.80
CA SER A 55 30.64 -2.43 -7.58
C SER A 55 29.65 -1.89 -6.52
N LYS A 56 29.89 -2.22 -5.24
CA LYS A 56 29.58 -1.39 -4.05
C LYS A 56 28.28 -0.54 -4.09
N SER A 57 27.10 -1.16 -4.08
CA SER A 57 25.85 -0.41 -3.85
C SER A 57 24.81 -1.17 -3.04
N ASP A 58 25.23 -2.08 -2.16
CA ASP A 58 24.30 -2.83 -1.31
C ASP A 58 23.73 -2.00 -0.13
N ASP A 59 24.21 -0.76 0.07
CA ASP A 59 23.81 0.11 1.19
C ASP A 59 22.78 1.22 0.84
N ILE A 60 22.11 1.19 -0.31
CA ILE A 60 21.22 2.32 -0.73
C ILE A 60 19.77 2.20 -0.24
N PHE A 61 19.36 1.08 0.38
CA PHE A 61 17.94 0.83 0.68
C PHE A 61 17.57 0.64 2.15
N GLU A 62 18.29 1.26 3.08
CA GLU A 62 17.60 1.81 4.27
C GLU A 62 16.79 3.06 3.85
N ARG A 63 15.89 2.90 2.87
CA ARG A 63 14.73 3.79 2.84
C ARG A 63 14.04 3.53 4.16
N GLU A 64 13.75 4.57 4.93
CA GLU A 64 12.77 4.51 6.00
C GLU A 64 11.48 3.94 5.37
N CYS A 65 11.32 2.62 5.44
CA CYS A 65 10.16 1.96 4.86
C CYS A 65 8.98 2.35 5.75
N GLU A 66 8.26 3.35 5.29
CA GLU A 66 6.96 3.68 5.82
C GLU A 66 6.15 2.39 5.90
N LYS A 67 5.60 2.08 7.08
CA LYS A 67 4.89 0.81 7.28
C LYS A 67 3.82 0.67 6.20
N PRO A 68 3.62 -0.51 5.59
CA PRO A 68 2.66 -0.70 4.50
C PRO A 68 1.24 -0.23 4.84
N VAL A 69 0.86 -0.29 6.11
CA VAL A 69 -0.41 0.24 6.62
C VAL A 69 -0.47 1.77 6.52
N SER A 70 0.58 2.48 6.92
CA SER A 70 0.67 3.94 6.84
C SER A 70 0.63 4.40 5.39
N GLU A 71 1.40 3.73 4.51
CA GLU A 71 1.37 4.01 3.08
C GLU A 71 -0.02 3.73 2.48
N ALA A 72 -0.68 2.64 2.84
CA ALA A 72 -2.03 2.35 2.38
C ALA A 72 -3.04 3.41 2.84
N VAL A 73 -2.93 3.93 4.07
CA VAL A 73 -3.78 5.04 4.53
C VAL A 73 -3.53 6.29 3.68
N ARG A 74 -2.25 6.66 3.47
CA ARG A 74 -1.89 7.81 2.62
C ARG A 74 -2.44 7.66 1.21
N LYS A 75 -2.24 6.49 0.57
CA LYS A 75 -2.75 6.21 -0.78
C LYS A 75 -4.27 6.27 -0.88
N ILE A 76 -4.99 5.89 0.18
CA ILE A 76 -6.45 6.08 0.24
C ILE A 76 -6.77 7.57 0.30
N VAL A 77 -6.11 8.33 1.18
CA VAL A 77 -6.31 9.80 1.32
C VAL A 77 -6.08 10.50 -0.02
N ASP A 78 -4.97 10.19 -0.69
CA ASP A 78 -4.51 10.79 -1.93
C ASP A 78 -5.27 10.28 -3.19
N ASP A 79 -6.32 9.46 -3.00
CA ASP A 79 -7.15 8.87 -4.08
C ASP A 79 -6.39 7.96 -5.07
N GLU A 80 -5.17 7.53 -4.72
CA GLU A 80 -4.45 6.46 -5.42
C GLU A 80 -5.16 5.11 -5.23
N PHE A 81 -5.71 4.85 -4.03
CA PHE A 81 -6.56 3.71 -3.73
C PHE A 81 -8.02 4.12 -3.57
N LYS A 82 -8.89 3.58 -4.43
CA LYS A 82 -10.33 3.86 -4.42
C LYS A 82 -11.10 2.75 -3.75
N ILE A 83 -11.96 3.13 -2.79
CA ILE A 83 -12.88 2.21 -2.13
C ILE A 83 -14.17 2.14 -2.95
N ILE A 84 -14.41 1.00 -3.57
CA ILE A 84 -15.65 0.74 -4.30
C ILE A 84 -16.56 -0.08 -3.40
N VAL A 85 -17.61 0.55 -2.88
CA VAL A 85 -18.71 -0.15 -2.24
C VAL A 85 -19.74 -0.51 -3.32
N PRO A 86 -20.22 -1.76 -3.39
CA PRO A 86 -21.33 -2.07 -4.28
C PRO A 86 -22.54 -1.24 -3.82
N SER A 87 -22.92 -0.25 -4.62
CA SER A 87 -24.17 0.46 -4.44
C SER A 87 -25.29 -0.57 -4.53
N GLU A 88 -26.19 -0.58 -3.56
CA GLU A 88 -27.45 -1.34 -3.50
C GLU A 88 -27.96 -1.80 -4.88
N THR A 89 -27.43 -2.92 -5.39
CA THR A 89 -28.00 -3.59 -6.53
C THR A 89 -29.04 -4.54 -5.95
N PRO A 90 -30.33 -4.41 -6.31
CA PRO A 90 -31.34 -5.34 -5.84
C PRO A 90 -30.94 -6.71 -6.40
N THR A 91 -30.61 -7.63 -5.49
CA THR A 91 -30.49 -9.04 -5.81
C THR A 91 -31.80 -9.46 -6.45
N LYS A 92 -31.74 -9.87 -7.72
CA LYS A 92 -32.84 -10.56 -8.38
C LYS A 92 -33.15 -11.88 -7.68
#